data_AF-A0A7G9W4V3-F1
#
_entry.id   AF-A0A7G9W4V3-F1
#
_cell.length_a   1.000
_cell.length_b   1.000
_cell.length_c   1.000
_cell.angle_alpha   90.00
_cell.angle_beta   90.00
_cell.angle_gamma   90.00
#
_symmetry.space_group_name_H-M   'P 1'
#
loop_
_entity.id
_entity.type
_entity.pdbx_description
1 polymer ?
#
loop_
_entity_poly.entity_id
_entity_poly.type
_entity_poly.pdbx_seq_one_letter_code
_entity_poly.pdbx_strand_id
1 'polypeptide(L)'
;MGRAIIRRKVREHLDLTPAFEPDVDVVETHEYLRIAADIPGVHFDDMDILIADDSVIIRGERKGEAIYNHGEEFRIMERKMGKIFRQVPITADILSDETELYYEDGVLVVHMPKNQNYH
;
A
#
# COMPACT_ATOMS: atom_id res chain seq x y z
N MET A 1 -5.50 14.69 8.25
CA MET A 1 -6.02 14.73 6.86
C MET A 1 -4.87 15.04 5.93
N GLY A 2 -4.16 14.00 5.44
CA GLY A 2 -3.15 14.17 4.40
C GLY A 2 -3.82 14.01 3.04
N ARG A 3 -3.63 14.96 2.12
CA ARG A 3 -4.03 14.79 0.73
C ARG A 3 -2.94 13.98 0.03
N ALA A 4 -3.30 12.79 -0.45
CA ALA A 4 -2.39 11.95 -1.20
C ALA A 4 -2.14 12.52 -2.61
N ILE A 5 -0.90 12.44 -3.06
CA ILE A 5 -0.51 12.76 -4.44
C ILE A 5 -0.67 11.48 -5.26
N ILE A 6 -1.73 11.38 -6.05
CA ILE A 6 -1.89 10.31 -7.04
C ILE A 6 -0.83 10.50 -8.12
N ARG A 7 0.27 9.75 -8.07
CA ARG A 7 1.32 9.81 -9.09
C ARG A 7 1.05 8.74 -10.15
N ARG A 8 0.43 9.16 -11.27
CA ARG A 8 0.44 8.37 -12.51
C ARG A 8 1.85 8.40 -13.12
N LYS A 9 2.64 7.34 -12.98
CA LYS A 9 3.72 7.07 -13.95
C LYS A 9 4.17 5.60 -14.06
N VAL A 10 4.02 5.14 -15.30
CA VAL A 10 4.67 4.10 -16.12
C VAL A 10 5.70 3.16 -15.47
N ARG A 11 5.52 1.86 -15.76
CA ARG A 11 6.46 0.74 -15.57
C ARG A 11 7.90 1.08 -15.97
N GLU A 12 8.78 1.24 -14.99
CA GLU A 12 10.20 0.90 -15.13
C GLU A 12 10.48 -0.41 -14.39
N HIS A 13 11.27 -1.27 -15.02
CA HIS A 13 11.66 -2.59 -14.53
C HIS A 13 12.72 -2.41 -13.42
N LEU A 14 12.28 -2.05 -12.21
CA LEU A 14 13.11 -2.06 -11.01
C LEU A 14 13.07 -3.44 -10.37
N ASP A 15 14.14 -3.87 -9.69
CA ASP A 15 14.11 -5.08 -8.86
C ASP A 15 12.93 -5.03 -7.88
N LEU A 16 11.89 -5.79 -8.21
CA LEU A 16 10.58 -5.80 -7.53
C LEU A 16 10.54 -6.75 -6.33
N THR A 17 11.59 -7.55 -6.08
CA THR A 17 11.55 -8.57 -5.03
C THR A 17 11.33 -7.90 -3.67
N PRO A 18 10.13 -8.02 -3.08
CA PRO A 18 9.88 -7.40 -1.79
C PRO A 18 10.56 -8.21 -0.70
N ALA A 19 10.98 -7.53 0.37
CA ALA A 19 11.37 -8.21 1.58
C ALA A 19 10.17 -8.91 2.23
N PHE A 20 8.98 -8.32 2.08
CA PHE A 20 7.71 -8.94 2.47
C PHE A 20 6.51 -8.30 1.79
N GLU A 21 5.43 -9.07 1.73
CA GLU A 21 4.12 -8.60 1.28
C GLU A 21 3.25 -8.29 2.51
N PRO A 22 2.68 -7.07 2.59
CA PRO A 22 1.61 -6.76 3.53
C PRO A 22 0.39 -7.68 3.35
N ASP A 23 -0.19 -8.12 4.46
CA ASP A 23 -1.50 -8.76 4.45
C ASP A 23 -2.57 -7.73 4.10
N VAL A 24 -3.60 -8.16 3.37
CA VAL A 24 -4.67 -7.27 2.91
C VAL A 24 -6.04 -7.93 3.02
N ASP A 25 -7.02 -7.10 3.34
CA ASP A 25 -8.44 -7.41 3.22
C ASP A 25 -9.06 -6.57 2.10
N VAL A 26 -9.98 -7.18 1.35
CA VAL A 26 -10.72 -6.52 0.28
C VAL A 26 -12.22 -6.62 0.57
N VAL A 27 -12.87 -5.47 0.66
CA VAL A 27 -14.33 -5.35 0.80
C VAL A 27 -14.87 -4.77 -0.48
N GLU A 28 -15.80 -5.48 -1.10
CA GLU A 28 -16.45 -5.06 -2.33
C GLU A 28 -17.96 -4.93 -2.12
N THR A 29 -18.52 -3.83 -2.61
CA THR A 29 -19.95 -3.61 -2.71
C THR A 29 -20.34 -3.27 -4.15
N HIS A 30 -21.62 -3.02 -4.40
CA HIS A 30 -22.05 -2.47 -5.69
C HIS A 30 -21.45 -1.07 -5.95
N GLU A 31 -21.24 -0.28 -4.89
CA GLU A 31 -20.90 1.14 -4.99
C GLU A 31 -19.40 1.41 -4.89
N TYR A 32 -18.64 0.56 -4.20
CA TYR A 32 -17.23 0.81 -3.94
C TYR A 32 -16.41 -0.47 -3.79
N LEU A 33 -15.10 -0.30 -3.90
CA LEU A 33 -14.09 -1.25 -3.48
C LEU A 33 -13.27 -0.61 -2.34
N ARG A 34 -12.92 -1.38 -1.33
CA ARG A 34 -12.07 -0.92 -0.22
C ARG A 34 -11.00 -1.97 0.08
N ILE A 35 -9.76 -1.54 0.10
CA ILE A 35 -8.61 -2.37 0.44
C ILE A 35 -8.04 -1.87 1.76
N ALA A 36 -7.87 -2.75 2.73
CA ALA A 36 -7.10 -2.49 3.94
C ALA A 36 -5.79 -3.27 3.89
N ALA A 37 -4.67 -2.65 4.26
CA ALA A 37 -3.35 -3.28 4.23
C ALA A 37 -2.59 -3.01 5.53
N ASP A 38 -2.07 -4.07 6.14
CA ASP A 38 -1.28 -4.00 7.37
C ASP A 38 0.18 -3.66 7.08
N ILE A 39 0.54 -2.40 7.30
CA ILE A 39 1.85 -1.82 6.99
C ILE A 39 2.40 -1.04 8.20
N PRO A 40 2.62 -1.68 9.36
CA PRO A 40 3.16 -0.97 10.52
C PRO A 40 4.61 -0.54 10.28
N GLY A 41 5.01 0.61 10.84
CA GLY A 41 6.40 1.08 10.83
C GLY A 41 6.91 1.63 9.49
N VAL A 42 6.00 2.03 8.60
CA VAL A 42 6.33 2.74 7.35
C VAL A 42 5.65 4.10 7.42
N HIS A 43 6.39 5.19 7.16
CA HIS A 43 5.76 6.49 7.08
C HIS A 43 4.91 6.60 5.81
N PHE A 44 3.75 7.25 5.90
CA PHE A 44 2.86 7.42 4.74
C PHE A 44 3.58 8.11 3.56
N ASP A 45 4.43 9.09 3.84
CA ASP A 45 5.20 9.81 2.80
C ASP A 45 6.29 8.93 2.14
N ASP A 46 6.65 7.80 2.77
CA ASP A 46 7.55 6.78 2.21
C ASP A 46 6.77 5.69 1.43
N MET A 47 5.44 5.83 1.27
CA MET A 47 4.60 4.91 0.50
C MET A 47 4.28 5.45 -0.90
N ASP A 48 4.20 4.54 -1.86
CA ASP A 48 3.70 4.81 -3.20
C ASP A 48 2.49 3.92 -3.47
N ILE A 49 1.32 4.55 -3.67
CA ILE A 49 0.05 3.89 -3.95
C ILE A 49 -0.34 4.22 -5.38
N LEU A 50 -0.37 3.21 -6.23
CA LEU A 50 -0.80 3.32 -7.62
C LEU A 50 -2.12 2.59 -7.82
N ILE A 51 -3.10 3.31 -8.37
CA ILE A 51 -4.38 2.74 -8.81
C ILE A 51 -4.31 2.67 -10.33
N ALA A 52 -4.24 1.45 -10.85
CA ALA A 52 -4.29 1.13 -12.28
C ALA A 52 -5.64 0.50 -12.61
N ASP A 53 -5.94 0.38 -13.91
CA ASP A 53 -7.22 -0.12 -14.40
C ASP A 53 -7.53 -1.57 -13.94
N ASP A 54 -6.48 -2.37 -13.69
CA ASP A 54 -6.59 -3.79 -13.34
C ASP A 54 -6.06 -4.14 -11.94
N SER A 55 -5.48 -3.17 -11.23
CA SER A 55 -4.87 -3.42 -9.92
C SER A 55 -4.62 -2.18 -9.09
N VAL A 56 -4.62 -2.37 -7.76
CA VAL A 56 -4.02 -1.44 -6.80
C VAL A 56 -2.66 -1.97 -6.39
N ILE A 57 -1.63 -1.14 -6.53
CA ILE A 57 -0.25 -1.46 -6.16
C ILE A 57 0.14 -0.58 -4.98
N ILE A 58 0.62 -1.21 -3.91
CA ILE A 58 1.12 -0.56 -2.70
C ILE A 58 2.60 -0.89 -2.57
N ARG A 59 3.43 0.14 -2.46
CA ARG A 59 4.88 0.04 -2.31
C ARG A 59 5.36 0.94 -1.18
N GLY A 60 6.53 0.62 -0.66
CA GLY A 60 7.21 1.44 0.33
C GLY A 60 8.42 0.71 0.89
N GLU A 61 8.96 1.23 1.99
CA GLU A 61 10.08 0.59 2.68
C GLU A 61 9.91 0.73 4.19
N ARG A 62 9.91 -0.42 4.89
CA ARG A 62 10.04 -0.42 6.35
C ARG A 62 11.51 -0.29 6.68
N LYS A 63 11.91 0.93 7.03
CA LYS A 63 13.29 1.24 7.39
C LYS A 63 13.72 0.48 8.63
N GLY A 64 15.01 0.13 8.63
CA GLY A 64 15.63 -0.69 9.65
C GLY A 64 15.96 0.03 10.97
N GLU A 65 15.48 1.26 11.14
CA GLU A 65 16.16 2.22 12.00
C GLU A 65 16.10 1.84 13.49
N ALA A 66 17.29 1.80 14.09
CA ALA A 66 17.61 2.11 15.48
C ALA A 66 17.01 1.25 16.60
N ILE A 67 16.82 -0.07 16.40
CA ILE A 67 16.54 -0.95 17.55
C ILE A 67 17.80 -1.43 18.27
N TYR A 68 18.98 -1.26 17.65
CA TYR A 68 20.25 -1.68 18.21
C TYR A 68 21.34 -0.68 17.87
N ASN A 69 22.25 -0.48 18.81
CA ASN A 69 23.40 0.40 18.70
C ASN A 69 24.68 -0.38 18.35
N HIS A 70 25.76 0.35 18.09
CA HIS A 70 27.05 -0.27 17.89
C HIS A 70 27.48 -1.10 19.12
N GLY A 71 27.76 -2.38 18.92
CA GLY A 71 28.11 -3.32 19.97
C GLY A 71 26.93 -4.14 20.53
N GLU A 72 25.71 -3.88 20.06
CA GLU A 72 24.53 -4.70 20.36
C GLU A 72 24.26 -5.71 19.24
N GLU A 73 23.80 -6.91 19.60
CA GLU A 73 23.46 -7.98 18.66
C GLU A 73 22.01 -8.43 18.86
N PHE A 74 21.33 -8.76 17.77
CA PHE A 74 20.01 -9.35 17.85
C PHE A 74 20.06 -10.73 18.47
N ARG A 75 19.39 -10.92 19.61
CA ARG A 75 19.14 -12.26 20.15
C ARG A 75 18.13 -13.04 19.31
N ILE A 76 17.10 -12.34 18.79
CA ILE A 76 16.02 -12.83 17.92
C ILE A 76 15.60 -11.67 16.99
N MET A 77 15.31 -11.97 15.72
CA MET A 77 14.74 -11.03 14.76
C MET A 77 13.57 -11.68 14.01
N GLU A 78 12.36 -11.22 14.28
CA GLU A 78 11.13 -11.70 13.62
C GLU A 78 10.48 -10.61 12.76
N ARG A 79 10.74 -9.34 13.09
CA ARG A 79 10.25 -8.19 12.32
C ARG A 79 10.90 -8.17 10.95
N LYS A 80 10.09 -8.30 9.91
CA LYS A 80 10.54 -8.10 8.53
C LYS A 80 10.88 -6.62 8.31
N MET A 81 12.00 -6.34 7.62
CA MET A 81 12.49 -5.00 7.27
C MET A 81 12.79 -4.94 5.76
N GLY A 82 12.80 -3.73 5.21
CA GLY A 82 13.08 -3.50 3.79
C GLY A 82 11.84 -3.21 2.96
N LYS A 83 11.98 -3.35 1.64
CA LYS A 83 10.96 -3.00 0.65
C LYS A 83 9.68 -3.83 0.84
N ILE A 84 8.55 -3.17 0.74
CA ILE A 84 7.24 -3.81 0.66
C ILE A 84 6.68 -3.67 -0.74
N PHE A 85 5.93 -4.69 -1.17
CA PHE A 85 5.17 -4.66 -2.39
C PHE A 85 3.90 -5.47 -2.19
N ARG A 86 2.76 -4.91 -2.57
CA ARG A 86 1.50 -5.63 -2.69
C ARG A 86 0.83 -5.21 -3.98
N GLN A 87 0.34 -6.18 -4.74
CA GLN A 87 -0.54 -5.93 -5.88
C GLN A 87 -1.85 -6.66 -5.62
N VAL A 88 -2.95 -5.90 -5.59
CA VAL A 88 -4.30 -6.42 -5.45
C VAL A 88 -4.99 -6.26 -6.80
N PRO A 89 -5.27 -7.35 -7.53
CA PRO A 89 -6.05 -7.29 -8.75
C PRO A 89 -7.44 -6.72 -8.47
N ILE A 90 -7.92 -5.85 -9.35
CA ILE A 90 -9.28 -5.30 -9.31
C ILE A 90 -9.93 -5.49 -10.68
N THR A 91 -11.23 -5.73 -10.71
CA THR A 91 -12.02 -5.91 -11.94
C THR A 91 -13.06 -4.81 -12.13
N ALA A 92 -13.20 -3.90 -11.17
CA ALA A 92 -14.18 -2.84 -11.18
C ALA A 92 -13.64 -1.57 -11.83
N ASP A 93 -14.49 -0.85 -12.56
CA ASP A 93 -14.19 0.49 -13.05
C ASP A 93 -14.23 1.47 -11.86
N ILE A 94 -13.11 2.13 -11.57
CA ILE A 94 -12.92 2.97 -10.38
C ILE A 94 -12.86 4.45 -10.76
N LEU A 95 -13.59 5.28 -10.01
CA LEU A 95 -13.46 6.73 -10.06
C LEU A 95 -12.20 7.15 -9.32
N SER A 96 -11.06 7.03 -9.98
CA SER A 96 -9.73 7.25 -9.37
C SER A 96 -9.55 8.64 -8.74
N ASP A 97 -10.17 9.68 -9.33
CA ASP A 97 -10.13 11.06 -8.80
C ASP A 97 -10.93 11.24 -7.51
N GLU A 98 -11.84 10.31 -7.20
CA GLU A 98 -12.67 10.29 -5.98
C GLU A 98 -12.14 9.28 -4.94
N THR A 99 -10.97 8.68 -5.19
CA THR A 99 -10.37 7.74 -4.24
C THR A 99 -9.79 8.46 -3.02
N GLU A 100 -10.09 7.92 -1.85
CA GLU A 100 -9.60 8.43 -0.57
C GLU A 100 -8.64 7.44 0.09
N LEU A 101 -7.58 7.97 0.71
CA LEU A 101 -6.61 7.20 1.47
C LEU A 101 -6.67 7.58 2.95
N TYR A 102 -6.66 6.57 3.81
CA TYR A 102 -6.57 6.71 5.25
C TYR A 102 -5.41 5.85 5.76
N TYR A 103 -4.58 6.40 6.65
CA TYR A 103 -3.50 5.64 7.26
C TYR A 103 -3.42 5.98 8.74
N GLU A 104 -3.74 4.99 9.57
CA GLU A 104 -3.82 5.13 11.02
C GLU A 104 -3.37 3.82 11.66
N ASP A 105 -2.60 3.91 12.75
CA ASP A 105 -2.12 2.76 13.53
C ASP A 105 -1.46 1.62 12.73
N GLY A 106 -0.82 1.98 11.62
CA GLY A 106 -0.13 1.03 10.75
C GLY A 106 -1.02 0.37 9.69
N VAL A 107 -2.29 0.74 9.57
CA VAL A 107 -3.23 0.20 8.58
C VAL A 107 -3.51 1.23 7.50
N LEU A 108 -3.21 0.89 6.24
CA LEU A 108 -3.57 1.70 5.06
C LEU A 108 -4.92 1.26 4.54
N VAL A 109 -5.87 2.18 4.43
CA VAL A 109 -7.17 1.97 3.79
C VAL A 109 -7.23 2.78 2.50
N VAL A 110 -7.49 2.08 1.40
CA VAL A 110 -7.75 2.65 0.06
C VAL A 110 -9.24 2.51 -0.22
N HIS A 111 -10.00 3.60 -0.22
CA HIS A 111 -11.44 3.62 -0.49
C HIS A 111 -11.70 4.14 -1.91
N MET A 112 -12.23 3.28 -2.77
CA MET A 112 -12.38 3.51 -4.20
C MET A 112 -13.84 3.42 -4.63
N PRO A 113 -14.52 4.54 -4.90
CA PRO A 113 -15.84 4.53 -5.50
C PRO A 113 -15.81 3.88 -6.89
N LYS A 114 -16.80 3.04 -7.18
CA LYS A 114 -16.98 2.41 -8.49
C LYS A 114 -17.77 3.34 -9.39
N ASN A 115 -17.39 3.39 -10.66
CA ASN A 115 -18.17 4.07 -11.69
C ASN A 115 -19.49 3.32 -11.90
N GLN A 116 -20.61 3.94 -11.54
CA GLN A 116 -21.94 3.33 -11.66
C GLN A 116 -22.54 3.46 -13.06
N ASN A 117 -21.89 4.19 -13.97
CA ASN A 117 -22.44 4.54 -15.29
C ASN A 117 -22.16 3.50 -16.39
N TYR A 118 -21.47 2.40 -16.07
CA TYR A 118 -21.23 1.31 -17.01
C TYR A 118 -22.31 0.22 -16.86
N HIS A 119 -23.23 0.17 -17.82
CA HIS A 119 -24.16 -0.94 -18.07
C HIS A 119 -23.66 -1.81 -19.22
#